data_AF-A0A9N7TTP3-F1
#
_entry.id   AF-A0A9N7TTP3-F1
#
_cell.length_a   1.000
_cell.length_b   1.000
_cell.length_c   1.000
_cell.angle_alpha   90.00
_cell.angle_beta   90.00
_cell.angle_gamma   90.00
#
_symmetry.space_group_name_H-M   'P 1'
#
loop_
_entity.id
_entity.type
_entity.pdbx_description
1 polymer ?
#
loop_
_entity_poly.entity_id
_entity_poly.type
_entity_poly.pdbx_seq_one_letter_code
_entity_poly.pdbx_strand_id
1 'polypeptide(L)'
;MNLLKLKILEMNLLKMIIREMNLLKMTILGMNLQMMTILEMNLLKVTILEMNLLKMTILEMNLLKRKILEMNLQMMTILEMNLLKITILEMNLLKMKILEMNLQMMEVVMAKNVTLRRIQK
;
A
#
# COMPACT_ATOMS: atom_id res chain seq x y z
N MET A 1 -10.74 1.53 -13.55
CA MET A 1 -11.91 0.73 -13.09
C MET A 1 -12.56 1.41 -11.90
N ASN A 2 -13.89 1.58 -11.89
CA ASN A 2 -14.63 2.20 -10.79
C ASN A 2 -15.50 1.14 -10.10
N LEU A 3 -15.25 0.89 -8.82
CA LEU A 3 -15.97 -0.11 -8.03
C LEU A 3 -16.45 0.48 -6.70
N LEU A 4 -17.57 -0.02 -6.20
CA LEU A 4 -18.03 0.32 -4.86
C LEU A 4 -17.35 -0.54 -3.79
N LYS A 5 -17.23 -1.84 -4.02
CA LYS A 5 -16.68 -2.79 -3.05
C LYS A 5 -15.87 -3.86 -3.77
N LEU A 6 -14.73 -4.22 -3.19
CA LEU A 6 -13.92 -5.37 -3.58
C LEU A 6 -13.54 -6.14 -2.31
N LYS A 7 -13.75 -7.45 -2.34
CA LYS A 7 -13.32 -8.37 -1.28
C LYS A 7 -12.46 -9.46 -1.90
N ILE A 8 -11.24 -9.59 -1.41
CA ILE A 8 -10.30 -10.65 -1.76
C ILE A 8 -10.12 -11.48 -0.49
N LEU A 9 -10.41 -12.77 -0.57
CA LEU A 9 -10.11 -13.70 0.53
C LEU A 9 -8.63 -14.05 0.48
N GLU A 10 -8.20 -14.66 -0.61
CA GLU A 10 -6.79 -14.99 -0.83
C GLU A 10 -6.42 -14.72 -2.28
N MET A 11 -5.18 -14.27 -2.50
CA MET A 11 -4.63 -14.06 -3.82
C MET A 11 -3.14 -14.34 -3.78
N ASN A 12 -2.67 -15.17 -4.72
CA ASN A 12 -1.25 -15.44 -4.93
C ASN A 12 -0.92 -15.23 -6.40
N LEU A 13 -0.14 -14.21 -6.72
CA LEU A 13 0.19 -13.83 -8.10
C LEU A 13 1.67 -13.49 -8.23
N LEU A 14 2.25 -13.83 -9.38
CA LEU A 14 3.60 -13.36 -9.73
C LEU A 14 3.61 -11.86 -10.03
N LYS A 15 2.64 -11.38 -10.80
CA LYS A 15 2.62 -10.00 -11.27
C LYS A 15 1.21 -9.47 -11.39
N MET A 16 1.03 -8.22 -10.95
CA MET A 16 -0.21 -7.48 -11.14
C MET A 16 0.11 -6.05 -11.58
N ILE A 17 -0.60 -5.58 -12.62
CA ILE A 17 -0.52 -4.20 -13.09
C ILE A 17 -1.91 -3.60 -13.01
N ILE A 18 -2.01 -2.46 -12.33
CA ILE A 18 -3.20 -1.61 -12.33
C ILE A 18 -2.84 -0.31 -13.03
N ARG A 19 -3.57 0.04 -14.08
CA ARG A 19 -3.48 1.37 -14.70
C ARG A 19 -4.24 2.38 -13.84
N GLU A 20 -5.54 2.20 -13.70
CA GLU A 20 -6.37 3.12 -12.92
C GLU A 20 -7.40 2.35 -12.09
N MET A 21 -7.53 2.69 -10.82
CA MET A 21 -8.56 2.14 -9.96
C MET A 21 -9.11 3.16 -8.97
N ASN A 22 -10.44 3.33 -8.99
CA ASN A 22 -11.18 4.07 -7.97
C ASN A 22 -12.07 3.09 -7.22
N LEU A 23 -11.89 3.00 -5.90
CA LEU A 23 -12.63 2.04 -5.07
C LEU A 23 -13.02 2.64 -3.72
N LEU A 24 -14.30 2.54 -3.39
CA LEU A 24 -14.82 3.08 -2.14
C LEU A 24 -14.46 2.20 -0.94
N LYS A 25 -14.54 0.86 -1.06
CA LYS A 25 -14.15 -0.06 0.01
C LYS A 25 -13.40 -1.29 -0.51
N MET A 26 -12.21 -1.51 0.02
CA MET A 26 -11.42 -2.72 -0.21
C MET A 26 -11.23 -3.51 1.08
N THR A 27 -11.39 -4.83 0.99
CA THR A 27 -10.98 -5.75 2.06
C THR A 27 -10.17 -6.89 1.48
N ILE A 28 -8.99 -7.13 2.03
CA ILE A 28 -8.09 -8.24 1.66
C ILE A 28 -7.76 -9.00 2.93
N LEU A 29 -7.97 -10.32 2.95
CA LEU A 29 -7.54 -11.15 4.07
C LEU A 29 -6.10 -11.63 3.85
N GLY A 30 -5.81 -12.31 2.75
CA GLY A 30 -4.46 -12.74 2.41
C GLY A 30 -4.06 -12.29 1.00
N MET A 31 -2.85 -11.77 0.87
CA MET A 31 -2.27 -11.47 -0.44
C MET A 31 -0.77 -11.73 -0.46
N ASN A 32 -0.32 -12.52 -1.44
CA ASN A 32 1.09 -12.75 -1.74
C ASN A 32 1.38 -12.36 -3.19
N LEU A 33 2.24 -11.37 -3.38
CA LEU A 33 2.64 -10.90 -4.70
C LEU A 33 4.15 -10.75 -4.83
N GLN A 34 4.71 -11.15 -5.97
CA GLN A 34 6.12 -10.82 -6.25
C GLN A 34 6.25 -9.38 -6.76
N MET A 35 5.40 -8.96 -7.69
CA MET A 35 5.48 -7.62 -8.24
C MET A 35 4.11 -6.98 -8.44
N MET A 36 3.97 -5.76 -7.92
CA MET A 36 2.81 -4.91 -8.15
C MET A 36 3.25 -3.57 -8.74
N THR A 37 2.61 -3.19 -9.84
CA THR A 37 2.76 -1.85 -10.43
C THR A 37 1.40 -1.18 -10.50
N ILE A 38 1.33 0.04 -9.97
CA ILE A 38 0.13 0.88 -9.99
C ILE A 38 0.52 2.20 -10.63
N LEU A 39 -0.23 2.61 -11.65
CA LEU A 39 -0.10 3.96 -12.19
C LEU A 39 -0.92 4.92 -11.33
N GLU A 40 -2.25 4.75 -11.26
CA GLU A 40 -3.12 5.61 -10.46
C GLU A 40 -4.08 4.80 -9.60
N MET A 41 -4.22 5.22 -8.34
CA MET A 41 -5.14 4.56 -7.42
C MET A 41 -5.75 5.52 -6.39
N ASN A 42 -7.08 5.54 -6.32
CA ASN A 42 -7.84 6.28 -5.31
C ASN A 42 -8.68 5.31 -4.47
N LEU A 43 -8.34 5.16 -3.19
CA LEU A 43 -9.09 4.31 -2.25
C LEU A 43 -9.58 5.08 -1.03
N LEU A 44 -10.88 4.96 -0.75
CA LEU A 44 -11.48 5.67 0.38
C LEU A 44 -11.33 4.89 1.70
N LYS A 45 -11.62 3.59 1.70
CA LYS A 45 -11.46 2.71 2.88
C LYS A 45 -10.79 1.40 2.49
N VAL A 46 -9.69 1.09 3.17
CA VAL A 46 -8.93 -0.15 2.96
C VAL A 46 -8.72 -0.87 4.28
N THR A 47 -9.01 -2.16 4.29
CA THR A 47 -8.63 -3.07 5.37
C THR A 47 -7.85 -4.24 4.78
N ILE A 48 -6.64 -4.46 5.28
CA ILE A 48 -5.79 -5.57 4.90
C ILE A 48 -5.42 -6.32 6.17
N LEU A 49 -5.64 -7.63 6.20
CA LEU A 49 -5.19 -8.46 7.30
C LEU A 49 -3.71 -8.79 7.07
N GLU A 50 -3.40 -9.56 6.03
CA GLU A 50 -2.02 -9.95 5.71
C GLU A 50 -1.65 -9.58 4.28
N MET A 51 -0.46 -9.00 4.12
CA MET A 51 0.11 -8.71 2.82
C MET A 51 1.60 -9.01 2.81
N ASN A 52 2.02 -9.87 1.89
CA ASN A 52 3.40 -10.11 1.54
C ASN A 52 3.66 -9.66 0.10
N LEU A 53 4.59 -8.72 -0.07
CA LEU A 53 4.91 -8.15 -1.37
C LEU A 53 6.42 -8.00 -1.54
N LEU A 54 6.98 -8.55 -2.60
CA LEU A 54 8.42 -8.40 -2.83
C LEU A 54 8.74 -7.01 -3.40
N LYS A 55 8.04 -6.58 -4.44
CA LYS A 55 8.25 -5.26 -5.06
C LYS A 55 6.95 -4.53 -5.34
N MET A 56 6.88 -3.29 -4.88
CA MET A 56 5.79 -2.35 -5.17
C MET A 56 6.33 -1.10 -5.87
N THR A 57 5.72 -0.75 -6.98
CA THR A 57 5.91 0.55 -7.64
C THR A 57 4.57 1.24 -7.81
N ILE A 58 4.48 2.47 -7.33
CA ILE A 58 3.29 3.32 -7.41
C ILE A 58 3.72 4.64 -8.03
N LEU A 59 3.01 5.10 -9.07
CA LEU A 59 3.18 6.46 -9.55
C LEU A 59 2.37 7.40 -8.65
N GLU A 60 1.05 7.28 -8.65
CA GLU A 60 0.16 8.14 -7.88
C GLU A 60 -0.79 7.32 -7.00
N MET A 61 -0.92 7.73 -5.74
CA MET A 61 -1.83 7.08 -4.81
C MET A 61 -2.47 8.07 -3.84
N ASN A 62 -3.81 8.08 -3.84
CA ASN A 62 -4.61 8.81 -2.85
C ASN A 62 -5.38 7.83 -1.97
N LEU A 63 -5.14 7.91 -0.66
CA LEU A 63 -5.74 7.03 0.34
C LEU A 63 -6.32 7.84 1.49
N LEU A 64 -7.60 7.60 1.81
CA LEU A 64 -8.25 8.32 2.89
C LEU A 64 -8.12 7.61 4.24
N LYS A 65 -8.51 6.34 4.33
CA LYS A 65 -8.41 5.54 5.58
C LYS A 65 -7.91 4.13 5.29
N ARG A 66 -6.80 3.75 5.93
CA ARG A 66 -6.24 2.40 5.84
C ARG A 66 -5.96 1.80 7.21
N LYS A 67 -6.34 0.53 7.37
CA LYS A 67 -5.93 -0.33 8.47
C LYS A 67 -5.23 -1.55 7.90
N ILE A 68 -4.03 -1.83 8.38
CA ILE A 68 -3.26 -3.04 8.05
C ILE A 68 -2.93 -3.75 9.35
N LEU A 69 -3.17 -5.06 9.42
CA LEU A 69 -2.69 -5.84 10.54
C LEU A 69 -1.21 -6.17 10.32
N GLU A 70 -0.88 -6.90 9.26
CA GLU A 70 0.48 -7.33 8.96
C GLU A 70 0.89 -6.96 7.54
N MET A 71 2.08 -6.35 7.43
CA MET A 71 2.68 -6.00 6.16
C MET A 71 4.14 -6.42 6.11
N ASN A 72 4.47 -7.28 5.14
CA ASN A 72 5.83 -7.59 4.77
C ASN A 72 6.11 -7.07 3.35
N LEU A 73 7.06 -6.15 3.23
CA LEU A 73 7.42 -5.53 1.97
C LEU A 73 8.95 -5.41 1.83
N GLN A 74 9.52 -6.01 0.78
CA GLN A 74 10.96 -5.88 0.57
C GLN A 74 11.33 -4.53 -0.05
N MET A 75 10.61 -4.12 -1.10
CA MET A 75 10.91 -2.88 -1.80
C MET A 75 9.67 -2.11 -2.18
N MET A 76 9.63 -0.84 -1.78
CA MET A 76 8.58 0.10 -2.12
C MET A 76 9.17 1.33 -2.81
N THR A 77 8.62 1.69 -3.95
CA THR A 77 8.89 2.98 -4.60
C THR A 77 7.57 3.67 -4.89
N ILE A 78 7.43 4.89 -4.40
CA ILE A 78 6.26 5.75 -4.65
C ILE A 78 6.76 7.08 -5.21
N LEU A 79 6.15 7.54 -6.30
CA LEU A 79 6.40 8.89 -6.79
C LEU A 79 5.60 9.88 -5.95
N GLU A 80 4.27 9.77 -5.94
CA GLU A 80 3.39 10.68 -5.22
C GLU A 80 2.41 9.91 -4.34
N MET A 81 2.30 10.35 -3.09
CA MET A 81 1.37 9.78 -2.12
C MET A 81 0.64 10.87 -1.33
N ASN A 82 -0.68 10.84 -1.37
CA ASN A 82 -1.53 11.58 -0.44
C ASN A 82 -2.25 10.58 0.48
N LEU A 83 -2.00 10.67 1.78
CA LEU A 83 -2.50 9.74 2.77
C LEU A 83 -3.04 10.50 3.99
N LEU A 84 -4.36 10.40 4.21
CA LEU A 84 -4.99 11.08 5.35
C LEU A 84 -4.78 10.30 6.65
N LYS A 85 -5.10 8.99 6.67
CA LYS A 85 -4.87 8.17 7.85
C LYS A 85 -4.43 6.75 7.49
N ILE A 86 -3.35 6.31 8.13
CA ILE A 86 -2.92 4.92 8.14
C ILE A 86 -2.62 4.43 9.55
N THR A 87 -3.08 3.21 9.84
CA THR A 87 -2.70 2.45 11.03
C THR A 87 -2.16 1.10 10.57
N ILE A 88 -0.97 0.74 11.05
CA ILE A 88 -0.31 -0.54 10.80
C ILE A 88 0.04 -1.17 12.15
N LEU A 89 -0.42 -2.40 12.41
CA LEU A 89 -0.05 -3.09 13.63
C LEU A 89 1.39 -3.62 13.53
N GLU A 90 1.69 -4.39 12.49
CA GLU A 90 3.01 -4.95 12.25
C GLU A 90 3.52 -4.61 10.85
N MET A 91 4.74 -4.08 10.79
CA MET A 91 5.42 -3.75 9.55
C MET A 91 6.82 -4.34 9.52
N ASN A 92 7.13 -5.09 8.46
CA ASN A 92 8.49 -5.42 8.07
C ASN A 92 8.74 -4.80 6.69
N LEU A 93 9.59 -3.78 6.62
CA LEU A 93 9.83 -3.01 5.39
C LEU A 93 11.32 -2.82 5.17
N LEU A 94 11.94 -3.56 4.26
CA LEU A 94 13.39 -3.46 4.06
C LEU A 94 13.83 -2.14 3.42
N LYS A 95 13.15 -1.70 2.36
CA LYS A 95 13.50 -0.48 1.64
C LYS A 95 12.29 0.29 1.15
N MET A 96 12.22 1.57 1.52
CA MET A 96 11.22 2.51 1.04
C MET A 96 11.87 3.72 0.37
N LYS A 97 11.35 4.08 -0.80
CA LYS A 97 11.65 5.35 -1.48
C LYS A 97 10.35 6.07 -1.79
N ILE A 98 10.25 7.32 -1.35
CA ILE A 98 9.14 8.23 -1.69
C ILE A 98 9.74 9.55 -2.18
N LEU A 99 9.23 10.05 -3.30
CA LEU A 99 9.59 11.38 -3.80
C LEU A 99 8.70 12.44 -3.11
N GLU A 100 7.40 12.36 -3.30
CA GLU A 100 6.44 13.32 -2.74
C GLU A 100 5.44 12.62 -1.82
N MET A 101 5.22 13.22 -0.64
CA MET A 101 4.34 12.66 0.37
C MET A 101 3.61 13.78 1.11
N ASN A 102 2.28 13.74 1.05
CA ASN A 102 1.39 14.41 1.97
C ASN A 102 0.79 13.37 2.92
N LEU A 103 1.15 13.44 4.19
CA LEU A 103 0.71 12.51 5.22
C LEU A 103 0.17 13.31 6.40
N GLN A 104 -1.11 13.11 6.74
CA GLN A 104 -1.70 13.78 7.90
C GLN A 104 -1.52 12.97 9.19
N MET A 105 -1.77 11.65 9.16
CA MET A 105 -1.60 10.81 10.34
C MET A 105 -1.14 9.40 9.98
N MET A 106 -0.09 8.95 10.68
CA MET A 106 0.43 7.60 10.60
C MET A 106 0.68 7.05 11.99
N GLU A 107 0.21 5.83 12.20
CA GLU A 107 0.43 5.05 13.41
C GLU A 107 1.00 3.69 13.01
N VAL A 108 2.16 3.34 13.56
CA VAL A 108 2.77 2.02 13.42
C VAL A 108 3.12 1.51 14.81
N VAL A 109 2.54 0.38 15.20
CA VAL A 109 2.73 -0.17 16.55
C VAL A 109 4.04 -0.94 16.65
N MET A 110 4.32 -1.82 15.69
CA MET A 110 5.56 -2.59 15.61
C MET A 110 6.17 -2.49 14.21
N ALA A 111 7.45 -2.13 14.15
CA ALA A 111 8.18 -1.95 12.90
C ALA A 111 9.56 -2.63 12.95
N LYS A 112 9.89 -3.36 11.89
CA LYS A 112 11.17 -4.08 11.71
C LYS A 112 11.80 -3.74 10.35
N ASN A 113 13.13 -3.74 10.33
CA ASN A 113 13.98 -3.55 9.14
C ASN A 113 13.76 -2.24 8.34
N VAL A 114 13.14 -1.23 8.96
CA VAL A 114 12.69 -0.02 8.25
C VAL A 114 13.84 0.87 7.81
N THR A 115 14.15 0.86 6.51
CA THR A 115 15.05 1.84 5.88
C THR A 115 14.25 2.80 5.00
N LEU A 116 14.18 4.08 5.40
CA LEU A 116 13.47 5.14 4.68
C LEU A 116 14.46 6.05 3.96
N ARG A 117 14.22 6.31 2.67
CA ARG A 117 14.84 7.42 1.94
C ARG A 117 13.75 8.31 1.34
N ARG A 118 13.61 9.51 1.90
CA ARG A 118 12.82 10.60 1.32
C ARG A 118 13.74 11.43 0.43
N ILE A 119 13.36 11.64 -0.82
CA ILE A 119 14.06 12.58 -1.70
C ILE A 119 13.18 13.82 -1.79
N GLN A 120 13.53 14.88 -1.07
CA GLN A 120 12.90 16.17 -1.24
C GLN A 120 13.58 16.87 -2.44
N LYS A 121 12.79 17.26 -3.43
CA LYS A 121 13.12 18.38 -4.31
C LYS A 121 12.25 19.56 -3.92
#